data_AF-A0A2S6HEN6-F1
#
_entry.id   AF-A0A2S6HEN6-F1
#
_cell.length_a   1.000
_cell.length_b   1.000
_cell.length_c   1.000
_cell.angle_alpha   90.00
_cell.angle_beta   90.00
_cell.angle_gamma   90.00
#
_symmetry.space_group_name_H-M   'P 1'
#
loop_
_entity.id
_entity.type
_entity.pdbx_description
1 polymer ?
#
loop_
_entity_poly.entity_id
_entity_poly.type
_entity_poly.pdbx_seq_one_letter_code
_entity_poly.pdbx_strand_id
1 'polypeptide(L)'
;MKEISAVESYKGSLADKGYEVQKDQVTRIQNRLKSFKTVRCIDLEGRPIDPEKRGPDGGLDLIIRIEAETPAAEKRVEKEVLKILLENDY
;
A
#
# COMPACT_ATOMS: atom_id res chain seq x y z
N MET A 1 33.15 20.80 11.60
CA MET A 1 31.70 20.56 11.49
C MET A 1 31.41 20.35 10.02
N LYS A 2 30.87 19.18 9.63
CA LYS A 2 30.41 18.96 8.25
C LYS A 2 29.02 19.58 8.14
N GLU A 3 28.88 20.58 7.29
CA GLU A 3 27.58 21.07 6.84
C GLU A 3 26.81 19.91 6.21
N ILE A 4 25.62 19.63 6.74
CA ILE A 4 24.67 18.73 6.10
C ILE A 4 23.89 19.59 5.10
N SER A 5 24.49 19.88 3.95
CA SER A 5 23.79 20.54 2.84
C SER A 5 23.39 19.50 1.81
N ALA A 6 22.19 18.95 1.96
CA ALA A 6 21.45 18.33 0.86
C ALA A 6 19.97 18.25 1.23
N VAL A 7 19.30 19.41 1.29
CA VAL A 7 17.86 19.41 1.03
C VAL A 7 17.76 19.34 -0.48
N GLU A 8 17.66 18.11 -1.02
CA GLU A 8 17.22 17.94 -2.41
C GLU A 8 15.90 18.70 -2.58
N SER A 9 15.94 19.76 -3.39
CA SER A 9 14.74 20.50 -3.74
C SER A 9 13.90 19.61 -4.65
N TYR A 10 12.91 18.94 -4.07
CA TYR A 10 11.93 18.15 -4.81
C TYR A 10 11.28 19.06 -5.87
N LYS A 11 11.44 18.71 -7.16
CA LYS A 11 10.94 19.49 -8.31
C LYS A 11 9.45 19.22 -8.62
N GLY A 12 8.64 18.93 -7.61
CA GLY A 12 7.21 18.65 -7.75
C GLY A 12 6.38 19.39 -6.70
N SER A 13 5.05 19.36 -6.88
CA SER A 13 4.14 19.95 -5.91
C SER A 13 4.12 19.14 -4.60
N LEU A 14 3.62 19.73 -3.50
CA LEU A 14 3.40 18.97 -2.26
C LEU A 14 2.44 17.79 -2.48
N ALA A 15 1.50 17.91 -3.42
CA ALA A 15 0.60 16.83 -3.80
C ALA A 15 1.36 15.68 -4.48
N ASP A 16 2.33 15.98 -5.35
CA ASP A 16 3.17 14.94 -5.98
C ASP A 16 4.02 14.22 -4.95
N LYS A 17 4.59 14.96 -3.99
CA LYS A 17 5.34 14.36 -2.89
C LYS A 17 4.45 13.46 -2.02
N GLY A 18 3.22 13.89 -1.72
CA GLY A 18 2.25 13.08 -0.99
C GLY A 18 1.90 11.80 -1.74
N TYR A 19 1.70 11.89 -3.05
CA TYR A 19 1.44 10.75 -3.90
C TYR A 19 2.61 9.75 -3.94
N GLU A 20 3.86 10.22 -4.09
CA GLU A 20 5.02 9.32 -4.08
C GLU A 20 5.15 8.54 -2.76
N VAL A 21 4.79 9.14 -1.63
CA VAL A 21 4.73 8.43 -0.33
C VAL A 21 3.64 7.36 -0.34
N GLN A 22 2.43 7.69 -0.81
CA GLN A 22 1.34 6.71 -0.91
C GLN A 22 1.71 5.56 -1.86
N LYS A 23 2.33 5.88 -3.00
CA LYS A 23 2.82 4.93 -3.99
C LYS A 23 3.86 3.97 -3.40
N ASP A 24 4.84 4.48 -2.66
CA ASP A 24 5.83 3.64 -1.96
C ASP A 24 5.13 2.70 -0.96
N GLN A 25 4.23 3.23 -0.14
CA GLN A 25 3.49 2.45 0.85
C GLN A 25 2.65 1.34 0.20
N VAL A 26 1.85 1.65 -0.81
CA VAL A 26 1.02 0.66 -1.51
C VAL A 26 1.90 -0.41 -2.17
N THR A 27 3.01 -0.02 -2.81
CA THR A 27 3.95 -0.95 -3.45
C THR A 27 4.55 -1.92 -2.44
N ARG A 28 4.92 -1.42 -1.27
CA ARG A 28 5.46 -2.22 -0.15
C ARG A 28 4.41 -3.18 0.41
N ILE A 29 3.19 -2.71 0.64
CA ILE A 29 2.07 -3.55 1.09
C ILE A 29 1.79 -4.67 0.07
N GLN A 30 1.68 -4.34 -1.22
CA GLN A 30 1.48 -5.34 -2.28
C GLN A 30 2.60 -6.39 -2.28
N ASN A 31 3.86 -5.95 -2.19
CA ASN A 31 5.01 -6.85 -2.14
C ASN A 31 5.01 -7.75 -0.91
N ARG A 32 4.61 -7.23 0.25
CA ARG A 32 4.53 -7.98 1.50
C ARG A 32 3.41 -9.01 1.49
N LEU A 33 2.27 -8.67 0.87
CA LEU A 33 1.07 -9.50 0.85
C LEU A 33 1.05 -10.51 -0.31
N LYS A 34 1.93 -10.39 -1.32
CA LYS A 34 1.94 -11.29 -2.50
C LYS A 34 2.11 -12.78 -2.17
N SER A 35 2.68 -13.13 -1.02
CA SER A 35 2.84 -14.52 -0.58
C SER A 35 1.52 -15.16 -0.12
N PHE A 36 0.52 -14.35 0.23
CA PHE A 36 -0.78 -14.83 0.65
C PHE A 36 -1.64 -15.14 -0.57
N LYS A 37 -1.82 -16.43 -0.87
CA LYS A 37 -2.61 -16.88 -2.04
C LYS A 37 -4.05 -16.38 -2.03
N THR A 38 -4.61 -16.21 -0.83
CA THR A 38 -5.99 -15.79 -0.55
C THR A 38 -6.15 -14.28 -0.42
N VAL A 39 -5.10 -13.47 -0.62
CA VAL A 39 -5.17 -12.01 -0.50
C VAL A 39 -5.08 -11.38 -1.88
N ARG A 40 -5.89 -10.34 -2.11
CA ARG A 40 -5.87 -9.50 -3.29
C ARG A 40 -5.87 -8.03 -2.88
N CYS A 41 -4.98 -7.24 -3.47
CA CYS A 41 -4.95 -5.79 -3.35
C CYS A 41 -5.68 -5.19 -4.56
N ILE A 42 -6.79 -4.51 -4.33
CA ILE A 42 -7.68 -3.99 -5.36
C ILE A 42 -8.01 -2.52 -5.13
N ASP A 43 -8.46 -1.84 -6.18
CA ASP A 43 -9.00 -0.48 -6.14
C ASP A 43 -10.50 -0.47 -5.77
N LEU A 44 -11.09 0.73 -5.69
CA LEU A 44 -12.53 0.93 -5.43
C LEU A 44 -13.44 0.28 -6.48
N GLU A 45 -12.93 0.06 -7.69
CA GLU A 45 -13.66 -0.59 -8.79
C GLU A 45 -13.48 -2.12 -8.78
N GLY A 46 -12.75 -2.66 -7.81
CA GLY A 46 -12.47 -4.07 -7.63
C GLY A 46 -11.42 -4.64 -8.59
N ARG A 47 -10.66 -3.80 -9.29
CA ARG A 47 -9.57 -4.21 -10.18
C ARG A 47 -8.27 -4.30 -9.39
N PRO A 48 -7.27 -5.09 -9.85
CA PRO A 48 -5.95 -5.08 -9.22
C PRO A 48 -5.41 -3.66 -9.14
N ILE A 49 -4.99 -3.24 -7.93
CA ILE A 49 -4.51 -1.87 -7.75
C ILE A 49 -3.18 -1.67 -8.48
N ASP A 50 -3.08 -0.52 -9.15
CA ASP A 50 -1.92 -0.08 -9.91
C ASP A 50 -1.35 1.20 -9.27
N PRO A 51 -0.24 1.11 -8.51
CA PRO A 51 0.35 2.26 -7.84
C PRO A 51 0.82 3.37 -8.78
N GLU A 52 0.89 3.13 -10.09
CA GLU A 52 1.25 4.15 -11.09
C GLU A 52 0.05 4.98 -11.56
N LYS A 53 -1.18 4.61 -11.18
CA LYS A 53 -2.40 5.31 -11.56
C LYS A 53 -3.02 6.03 -10.38
N ARG A 54 -3.06 7.36 -10.44
CA ARG A 54 -3.79 8.20 -9.47
C ARG A 54 -5.29 7.95 -9.56
N GLY A 55 -5.93 7.88 -8.40
CA GLY A 55 -7.37 7.92 -8.27
C GLY A 55 -7.94 9.30 -8.65
N PRO A 56 -9.28 9.41 -8.74
CA PRO A 56 -9.95 10.67 -9.10
C PRO A 56 -9.64 11.85 -8.18
N ASP A 57 -9.27 11.59 -6.93
CA ASP A 57 -8.89 12.59 -5.92
C ASP A 57 -7.38 12.92 -5.92
N GLY A 58 -6.60 12.25 -6.79
CA GLY A 58 -5.15 12.39 -6.88
C GLY A 58 -4.36 11.46 -5.95
N GLY A 59 -5.02 10.61 -5.15
CA GLY A 59 -4.42 9.66 -4.23
C GLY A 59 -4.46 8.21 -4.72
N LEU A 60 -4.26 7.27 -3.79
CA LEU A 60 -4.44 5.83 -3.99
C LEU A 60 -5.40 5.25 -2.94
N ASP A 61 -6.48 4.64 -3.40
CA ASP A 61 -7.41 3.89 -2.55
C ASP A 61 -7.11 2.38 -2.62
N LEU A 62 -6.50 1.84 -1.57
CA LEU A 62 -6.18 0.42 -1.45
C LEU A 62 -7.26 -0.33 -0.64
N ILE A 63 -7.88 -1.32 -1.28
CA ILE A 63 -8.71 -2.34 -0.62
C ILE A 63 -7.93 -3.65 -0.57
N ILE A 64 -7.88 -4.28 0.61
CA ILE A 64 -7.32 -5.62 0.79
C ILE A 64 -8.48 -6.60 0.94
N ARG A 65 -8.67 -7.46 -0.06
CA ARG A 65 -9.70 -8.50 -0.06
C ARG A 65 -9.09 -9.84 0.31
N ILE A 66 -9.75 -10.56 1.22
CA ILE A 66 -9.38 -11.90 1.66
C ILE A 66 -10.42 -12.88 1.14
N GLU A 67 -10.00 -13.83 0.30
CA GLU A 67 -10.82 -14.86 -0.31
C GLU A 67 -10.32 -16.23 0.16
N ALA A 68 -10.86 -16.72 1.27
CA ALA A 68 -10.51 -18.02 1.84
C ALA A 68 -11.70 -18.99 1.78
N GLU A 69 -11.41 -20.29 1.70
CA GLU A 69 -12.44 -21.34 1.57
C GLU A 69 -13.30 -21.52 2.84
N THR A 70 -12.81 -21.04 3.99
CA THR A 70 -13.52 -21.17 5.26
C THR A 70 -13.44 -19.88 6.10
N PRO A 71 -14.46 -19.57 6.91
CA PRO A 71 -14.42 -18.41 7.81
C PRO A 71 -13.27 -18.46 8.82
N ALA A 72 -12.88 -19.66 9.26
CA ALA A 72 -11.76 -19.83 10.19
C ALA A 72 -10.41 -19.47 9.55
N ALA A 73 -10.22 -19.82 8.26
CA ALA A 73 -9.04 -19.44 7.50
C ALA A 73 -9.03 -17.93 7.20
N GLU A 74 -10.17 -17.38 6.81
CA GLU A 74 -10.34 -15.93 6.59
C GLU A 74 -9.92 -15.13 7.82
N LYS A 75 -10.46 -15.46 9.00
CA LYS A 75 -10.14 -14.80 10.26
C LYS A 75 -8.66 -14.92 10.67
N ARG A 76 -8.00 -16.01 10.29
CA ARG A 76 -6.56 -16.18 10.55
C ARG A 76 -5.74 -15.24 9.67
N VAL A 77 -6.02 -15.24 8.37
CA VAL A 77 -5.34 -14.37 7.39
C VAL A 77 -5.61 -12.91 7.72
N GLU A 78 -6.84 -12.55 8.09
CA GLU A 78 -7.21 -11.20 8.54
C GLU A 78 -6.32 -10.72 9.69
N LYS A 79 -6.15 -11.54 10.74
CA LYS A 79 -5.28 -11.21 11.87
C LYS A 79 -3.83 -11.01 11.47
N GLU A 80 -3.31 -11.85 10.58
CA GLU A 80 -1.93 -11.74 10.09
C GLU A 80 -1.72 -10.49 9.24
N VAL A 81 -2.67 -10.19 8.33
CA VAL A 81 -2.65 -8.97 7.51
C VAL A 81 -2.76 -7.73 8.40
N LEU A 82 -3.70 -7.70 9.36
CA LEU A 82 -3.84 -6.59 10.30
C LEU A 82 -2.57 -6.36 11.09
N LYS A 83 -1.92 -7.43 11.56
CA LYS A 83 -0.64 -7.33 12.27
C LYS A 83 0.42 -6.65 11.40
N ILE A 84 0.57 -7.09 10.14
CA ILE A 84 1.51 -6.49 9.18
C ILE A 84 1.25 -5.00 9.01
N LEU A 85 -0.01 -4.61 8.83
CA LEU A 85 -0.39 -3.21 8.59
C LEU A 85 -0.15 -2.33 9.82
N LEU A 86 -0.55 -2.80 11.01
CA LEU A 86 -0.41 -2.05 12.26
C LEU A 86 1.05 -1.89 12.70
N GLU A 87 1.87 -2.92 12.48
CA GLU A 87 3.29 -2.91 12.84
C GLU A 87 4.18 -2.24 11.77
N ASN A 88 3.60 -1.83 10.63
CA ASN A 88 4.34 -1.34 9.47
C ASN A 88 5.42 -2.33 8.98
N ASP A 89 5.12 -3.63 9.05
CA ASP A 89 5.98 -4.72 8.56
C ASP A 89 5.88 -4.90 7.02
N TYR A 90 5.89 -3.78 6.31
CA TYR A 90 5.88 -3.68 4.85
C TYR A 90 6.86 -2.62 4.42
#